data_AF-A0A378N554-F1
#
_entry.id   AF-A0A378N554-F1
#
_cell.length_a   1.000
_cell.length_b   1.000
_cell.length_c   1.000
_cell.angle_alpha   90.00
_cell.angle_beta   90.00
_cell.angle_gamma   90.00
#
_symmetry.space_group_name_H-M   'P 1'
#
loop_
_entity.id
_entity.type
_entity.pdbx_description
1 polymer ?
#
loop_
_entity_poly.entity_id
_entity_poly.type
_entity_poly.pdbx_seq_one_letter_code
_entity_poly.pdbx_strand_id
1 'polypeptide(L)'
;MIKKLSLIAVFALTACGWHFKNNEVLPESFRTLTFESADQHSEMSRILRNQLQLSDVKLVPSTANVAKLRLVSTSTDSKVVSVFKQAREAEKNLNAKR
;
A
#
# COMPACT_ATOMS: atom_id res chain seq x y z
N MET A 1 25.36 40.33 14.10
CA MET A 1 24.00 39.86 14.44
C MET A 1 23.46 38.81 13.45
N ILE A 2 23.76 38.89 12.15
CA ILE A 2 23.36 37.89 11.11
C ILE A 2 23.73 36.43 11.44
N LYS A 3 24.90 36.19 12.06
CA LYS A 3 25.36 34.84 12.43
C LYS A 3 24.43 34.11 13.43
N LYS A 4 23.77 34.86 14.32
CA LYS A 4 22.82 34.30 15.29
C LYS A 4 21.46 33.97 14.65
N LEU A 5 21.05 34.74 13.64
CA LEU A 5 19.79 34.54 12.91
C LEU A 5 19.85 33.27 12.03
N SER A 6 20.99 33.00 11.41
CA SER A 6 21.21 31.78 10.62
C SER A 6 21.13 30.50 11.46
N LEU A 7 21.60 30.52 12.71
CA LEU A 7 21.55 29.36 13.60
C LEU A 7 20.11 29.02 14.04
N ILE A 8 19.29 30.05 14.28
CA ILE A 8 17.87 29.90 14.63
C ILE A 8 17.06 29.36 13.45
N ALA A 9 17.38 29.78 12.23
CA ALA A 9 16.72 29.28 11.01
C ALA A 9 16.97 27.78 10.78
N VAL A 10 18.17 27.26 11.08
CA VAL A 10 18.48 25.83 10.93
C VAL A 10 17.73 24.97 11.94
N PHE A 11 17.61 25.41 13.20
CA PHE A 11 16.83 24.70 14.23
C PHE A 11 15.32 24.71 13.93
N ALA A 12 14.81 25.79 13.33
CA ALA A 12 13.40 25.86 12.93
C ALA A 12 13.06 24.85 11.81
N LEU A 13 14.02 24.51 10.95
CA LEU A 13 13.82 23.55 9.85
C LEU A 13 13.75 22.09 10.34
N THR A 14 14.41 21.72 11.44
CA THR A 14 14.36 20.36 11.99
C THR A 14 13.22 20.13 12.99
N ALA A 15 12.54 21.20 13.44
CA ALA A 15 11.47 21.14 14.44
C ALA A 15 10.20 20.41 13.97
N CYS A 16 9.96 20.29 12.66
CA CYS A 16 8.79 19.59 12.11
C CYS A 16 8.89 18.06 12.14
N GLY A 17 9.98 17.50 12.71
CA GLY A 17 10.13 16.05 12.90
C GLY A 17 10.15 15.23 11.61
N TRP A 18 10.35 15.89 10.47
CA TRP A 18 10.40 15.22 9.18
C TRP A 18 11.69 14.43 9.08
N HIS A 19 11.54 13.13 8.89
CA HIS A 19 12.64 12.23 8.62
C HIS A 19 12.35 11.51 7.32
N PHE A 20 13.41 11.23 6.55
CA PHE A 20 13.28 10.29 5.46
C PHE A 20 12.82 8.94 6.04
N LYS A 21 11.87 8.30 5.36
CA LYS A 21 11.43 6.96 5.73
C LYS A 21 12.58 6.01 5.48
N ASN A 22 13.11 5.40 6.54
CA ASN A 22 14.09 4.32 6.41
C ASN A 22 13.45 3.09 5.73
N ASN A 23 14.29 2.23 5.13
CA ASN A 23 13.88 1.06 4.35
C ASN A 23 13.09 -0.03 5.13
N GLU A 24 12.74 0.18 6.40
CA GLU A 24 11.91 -0.74 7.18
C GLU A 24 10.43 -0.57 6.80
N VAL A 25 10.08 -0.98 5.58
CA VAL A 25 8.68 -1.09 5.14
C VAL A 25 8.04 -2.36 5.69
N LEU A 26 8.83 -3.42 5.91
CA LEU A 26 8.38 -4.69 6.46
C LEU A 26 9.36 -5.24 7.52
N PRO A 27 8.85 -5.86 8.60
CA PRO A 27 9.65 -6.67 9.52
C PRO A 27 10.42 -7.78 8.78
N GLU A 28 11.59 -8.14 9.29
CA GLU A 28 12.44 -9.23 8.76
C GLU A 28 11.66 -10.53 8.53
N SER A 29 10.74 -10.87 9.43
CA SER A 29 9.89 -12.07 9.35
C SER A 29 8.96 -12.11 8.12
N PHE A 30 8.67 -10.98 7.48
CA PHE A 30 7.82 -10.88 6.30
C PHE A 30 8.61 -10.64 5.01
N ARG A 31 9.94 -10.55 5.07
CA ARG A 31 10.77 -10.47 3.87
C ARG A 31 10.85 -11.81 3.13
N THR A 32 10.50 -12.92 3.77
CA THR A 32 10.32 -14.22 3.11
C THR A 32 8.94 -14.76 3.46
N LEU A 33 8.08 -14.92 2.45
CA LEU A 33 6.73 -15.43 2.65
C LEU A 33 6.24 -16.26 1.47
N THR A 34 5.19 -17.04 1.68
CA THR A 34 4.44 -17.71 0.62
C THR A 34 3.24 -16.86 0.23
N PHE A 35 3.10 -16.55 -1.06
CA PHE A 35 1.91 -15.91 -1.60
C PHE A 35 1.01 -16.92 -2.32
N GLU A 36 -0.23 -17.03 -1.86
CA GLU A 36 -1.27 -17.87 -2.45
C GLU A 36 -2.45 -17.02 -2.91
N SER A 37 -3.15 -17.48 -3.95
CA SER A 37 -4.42 -16.89 -4.36
C SER A 37 -5.37 -17.97 -4.84
N ALA A 38 -6.67 -17.79 -4.61
CA ALA A 38 -7.71 -18.64 -5.18
C ALA A 38 -7.74 -18.58 -6.72
N ASP A 39 -7.44 -17.40 -7.29
CA ASP A 39 -7.24 -17.19 -8.72
C ASP A 39 -5.82 -16.65 -8.97
N GLN A 40 -4.90 -17.54 -9.36
CA GLN A 40 -3.49 -17.21 -9.51
C GLN A 40 -3.19 -16.24 -10.67
N HIS A 41 -4.10 -16.14 -11.65
CA HIS A 41 -3.91 -15.32 -12.85
C HIS A 41 -4.76 -14.04 -12.85
N SER A 42 -5.58 -13.83 -11.81
CA SER A 42 -6.31 -12.57 -11.65
C SER A 42 -5.36 -11.35 -11.68
N GLU A 43 -5.90 -10.23 -12.13
CA GLU A 43 -5.17 -8.98 -12.21
C GLU A 43 -4.62 -8.55 -10.84
N MET A 44 -5.44 -8.68 -9.80
CA MET A 44 -5.04 -8.40 -8.41
C MET A 44 -3.96 -9.35 -7.90
N SER A 45 -4.03 -10.65 -8.21
CA SER A 45 -2.97 -11.60 -7.84
C SER A 45 -1.63 -11.22 -8.46
N ARG A 46 -1.65 -10.80 -9.73
CA ARG A 46 -0.45 -10.35 -10.45
C ARG A 46 0.10 -9.06 -9.84
N ILE A 47 -0.77 -8.08 -9.55
CA ILE A 47 -0.37 -6.82 -8.91
C ILE A 47 0.24 -7.08 -7.54
N LEU A 48 -0.42 -7.85 -6.69
CA LEU A 48 0.07 -8.18 -5.35
C LEU A 48 1.43 -8.88 -5.40
N ARG A 49 1.58 -9.88 -6.28
CA ARG A 49 2.85 -10.58 -6.48
C ARG A 49 3.97 -9.61 -6.88
N ASN A 50 3.71 -8.74 -7.85
CA ASN A 50 4.67 -7.75 -8.33
C ASN A 50 5.03 -6.74 -7.24
N GLN A 51 4.05 -6.25 -6.49
CA GLN A 51 4.27 -5.29 -5.42
C GLN A 51 5.12 -5.88 -4.28
N LEU A 52 4.90 -7.15 -3.94
CA LEU A 52 5.73 -7.88 -2.97
C LEU A 52 7.18 -7.96 -3.46
N GLN A 53 7.40 -8.35 -4.72
CA GLN A 53 8.74 -8.43 -5.31
C GLN A 53 9.44 -7.07 -5.40
N LEU A 54 8.71 -6.01 -5.76
CA LEU A 54 9.21 -4.63 -5.76
C LEU A 54 9.54 -4.11 -4.36
N SER A 55 8.97 -4.74 -3.32
CA SER A 55 9.25 -4.44 -1.92
C SER A 55 10.31 -5.36 -1.31
N ASP A 56 11.13 -6.00 -2.15
CA ASP A 56 12.18 -6.95 -1.78
C ASP A 56 11.69 -8.17 -0.95
N VAL A 57 10.44 -8.58 -1.16
CA VAL A 57 9.89 -9.79 -0.52
C VAL A 57 10.22 -11.02 -1.36
N LYS A 58 10.96 -11.96 -0.77
CA LYS A 58 11.26 -13.28 -1.34
C LYS A 58 10.05 -14.19 -1.23
N LEU A 59 9.48 -14.56 -2.38
CA LEU A 59 8.38 -15.52 -2.46
C LEU A 59 8.92 -16.95 -2.53
N VAL A 60 8.48 -17.81 -1.61
CA VAL A 60 8.89 -19.22 -1.55
C VAL A 60 7.68 -20.17 -1.61
N PRO A 61 7.86 -21.42 -2.08
CA PRO A 61 6.81 -22.44 -2.02
C PRO A 61 6.30 -22.67 -0.60
N SER A 62 5.04 -23.12 -0.49
CA SER A 62 4.41 -23.39 0.82
C SER A 62 5.22 -24.41 1.60
N THR A 63 5.79 -23.97 2.72
CA THR A 63 6.67 -24.75 3.61
C THR A 63 6.27 -24.47 5.06
N ALA A 64 6.53 -25.43 5.97
CA ALA A 64 6.37 -25.19 7.40
C ALA A 64 7.27 -24.02 7.87
N ASN A 65 6.79 -23.24 8.85
CA ASN A 65 7.51 -22.10 9.46
C ASN A 65 7.77 -20.88 8.56
N VAL A 66 7.04 -20.74 7.45
CA VAL A 66 7.05 -19.53 6.60
C VAL A 66 5.70 -18.83 6.68
N ALA A 67 5.70 -17.50 6.79
CA ALA A 67 4.48 -16.71 6.79
C ALA A 67 3.71 -16.88 5.46
N LYS A 68 2.38 -16.97 5.54
CA LYS A 68 1.52 -17.16 4.37
C LYS A 68 0.59 -15.97 4.18
N LEU A 69 0.67 -15.33 3.02
CA LEU A 69 -0.29 -14.34 2.56
C LEU A 69 -1.21 -14.99 1.52
N ARG A 70 -2.49 -15.13 1.85
CA ARG A 70 -3.48 -15.75 0.96
C ARG A 70 -4.50 -14.72 0.50
N LEU A 71 -4.57 -14.49 -0.81
CA LEU A 71 -5.65 -13.74 -1.44
C LEU A 71 -6.85 -14.68 -1.63
N VAL A 72 -7.88 -14.51 -0.79
CA VAL A 72 -9.06 -15.38 -0.79
C VAL A 72 -9.98 -15.06 -1.97
N SER A 73 -10.32 -13.79 -2.14
CA SER A 73 -11.18 -13.31 -3.21
C SER A 73 -10.98 -11.82 -3.41
N THR A 74 -11.34 -11.33 -4.60
CA THR A 74 -11.37 -9.90 -4.91
C THR A 74 -12.74 -9.56 -5.48
N SER A 75 -13.36 -8.48 -5.00
CA SER A 75 -14.62 -8.00 -5.56
C SER A 75 -14.66 -6.48 -5.54
N THR A 76 -15.35 -5.92 -6.52
CA THR A 76 -15.54 -4.47 -6.67
C THR A 76 -17.04 -4.20 -6.65
N ASP A 77 -17.43 -3.19 -5.88
CA ASP A 77 -18.79 -2.68 -5.82
C ASP A 77 -18.82 -1.25 -6.38
N SER A 78 -19.97 -0.83 -6.89
CA SER A 78 -20.16 0.55 -7.31
C SER A 78 -21.50 1.09 -6.84
N LYS A 79 -21.49 2.32 -6.34
CA LYS A 79 -22.70 3.01 -5.90
C LYS A 79 -22.80 4.38 -6.55
N VAL A 80 -23.99 4.72 -7.04
CA VAL A 80 -24.29 6.08 -7.53
C VAL A 80 -24.24 7.05 -6.35
N VAL A 81 -23.42 8.09 -6.46
CA VAL A 81 -23.26 9.11 -5.41
C VAL A 81 -23.87 10.45 -5.79
N SER A 82 -24.21 10.65 -7.07
CA SER A 82 -24.89 11.84 -7.54
C SER A 82 -25.78 11.55 -8.74
N VAL A 83 -26.77 12.41 -8.96
CA VAL A 83 -27.72 12.33 -10.08
C VAL A 83 -27.86 13.68 -10.76
N PHE A 84 -28.08 13.66 -12.08
CA PHE A 84 -28.40 14.86 -12.84
C PHE A 84 -29.85 15.34 -12.56
N LYS A 85 -30.16 16.58 -12.95
CA LYS A 85 -31.52 17.15 -12.82
C LYS A 85 -32.60 16.30 -13.48
N GLN A 86 -32.25 15.53 -14.51
CA GLN A 86 -33.12 14.60 -15.22
C GLN A 86 -33.24 13.22 -14.52
N ALA A 87 -32.83 13.10 -13.26
CA ALA A 87 -32.84 11.87 -12.45
C ALA A 87 -32.06 10.70 -13.08
N ARG A 88 -31.01 11.00 -13.85
CA ARG A 88 -30.06 10.01 -14.40
C ARG A 88 -28.83 9.93 -13.51
N GLU A 89 -28.23 8.74 -13.43
CA GLU A 89 -26.95 8.53 -12.73
C GLU A 89 -25.89 9.51 -13.28
N ALA A 90 -25.18 10.21 -12.40
CA ALA A 90 -24.12 11.13 -12.78
C ALA A 90 -22.75 10.57 -12.42
N GLU A 91 -22.46 10.39 -11.14
CA GLU A 91 -21.19 9.85 -10.66
C GLU A 91 -21.39 8.54 -9.89
N LYS A 92 -20.41 7.65 -10.03
CA LYS A 92 -20.31 6.40 -9.29
C LYS A 92 -19.04 6.37 -8.45
N ASN A 93 -19.20 6.01 -7.19
CA ASN A 93 -18.08 5.64 -6.34
C ASN A 93 -17.78 4.14 -6.53
N LEU A 94 -16.52 3.83 -6.83
CA LEU A 94 -16.01 2.47 -6.98
C LEU A 94 -15.29 2.06 -5.69
N ASN A 95 -15.73 0.95 -5.09
CA ASN A 95 -15.15 0.44 -3.86
C ASN A 95 -14.61 -0.98 -4.09
N ALA A 96 -13.33 -1.18 -3.81
CA ALA A 96 -12.81 -2.53 -3.63
C ALA A 96 -13.33 -3.08 -2.29
N LYS A 97 -14.02 -4.23 -2.33
CA LYS A 97 -14.55 -4.86 -1.12
C LYS A 97 -13.40 -5.46 -0.31
N ARG A 98 -13.39 -5.16 1.00
CA ARG A 98 -12.39 -5.65 1.95
C ARG A 98 -12.60 -7.14 2.28
#